data_AF-A0A1Q5DVQ1-F1
#
_entry.id   AF-A0A1Q5DVQ1-F1
#
_cell.length_a   1.000
_cell.length_b   1.000
_cell.length_c   1.000
_cell.angle_alpha   90.00
_cell.angle_beta   90.00
_cell.angle_gamma   90.00
#
_symmetry.space_group_name_H-M   'P 1'
#
loop_
_entity.id
_entity.type
_entity.pdbx_description
1 polymer ?
#
loop_
_entity_poly.entity_id
_entity_poly.type
_entity_poly.pdbx_seq_one_letter_code
_entity_poly.pdbx_strand_id
1 'polypeptide(L)' 'MENLPESVDREILGGRIIHAIKAFRDASGCTLHEAIDVVDERAAELRRDRPDDFRRNREEDGRNVT' A
#
# COMPACT_ATOMS: atom_id res chain seq x y z
N MET A 1 -1.98 8.79 -15.22
CA MET A 1 -1.72 8.07 -13.95
C MET A 1 -2.86 7.10 -13.78
N GLU A 2 -2.58 5.83 -14.00
CA GLU A 2 -3.50 4.74 -13.64
C GLU A 2 -3.89 4.95 -12.17
N ASN A 3 -5.19 5.13 -11.92
CA ASN A 3 -5.68 5.29 -10.56
C ASN A 3 -5.54 3.93 -9.88
N LEU A 4 -4.46 3.75 -9.13
CA LEU A 4 -4.34 2.66 -8.17
C LEU A 4 -5.56 2.70 -7.23
N PRO A 5 -6.12 1.55 -6.86
CA PRO A 5 -7.20 1.51 -5.88
C PRO A 5 -6.73 2.22 -4.60
N GLU A 6 -7.58 3.05 -3.98
CA GLU A 6 -7.25 3.74 -2.72
C GLU A 6 -6.82 2.75 -1.61
N SER A 7 -7.32 1.51 -1.68
CA SER A 7 -6.90 0.41 -0.81
C SER A 7 -5.40 0.11 -0.92
N VAL A 8 -4.79 0.21 -2.10
CA VAL A 8 -3.35 -0.08 -2.30
C VAL A 8 -2.50 0.93 -1.53
N ASP A 9 -2.77 2.22 -1.67
CA ASP A 9 -2.06 3.28 -0.95
C ASP A 9 -2.22 3.11 0.58
N ARG A 10 -3.43 2.78 1.06
CA ARG A 10 -3.67 2.51 2.49
C ARG A 10 -2.87 1.32 3.00
N GLU A 11 -2.80 0.22 2.24
CA GLU A 11 -2.00 -0.94 2.62
C GLU A 11 -0.50 -0.63 2.58
N ILE A 12 -0.03 0.19 1.63
CA ILE A 12 1.37 0.66 1.56
C ILE A 12 1.74 1.51 2.77
N LEU A 13 0.93 2.52 3.09
CA LEU A 13 1.14 3.39 4.26
C LEU A 13 1.08 2.59 5.57
N GLY A 14 0.22 1.56 5.61
CA GLY A 14 0.13 0.63 6.73
C GLY A 14 1.23 -0.44 6.78
N GLY A 15 2.26 -0.36 5.93
CA GLY A 15 3.36 -1.34 5.88
C GLY A 15 2.94 -2.76 5.45
N ARG A 16 1.71 -2.94 4.97
CA ARG A 16 1.12 -4.22 4.54
C ARG A 16 1.36 -4.43 3.04
N ILE A 17 2.63 -4.42 2.61
CA ILE A 17 3.03 -4.48 1.20
C ILE A 17 2.46 -5.71 0.47
N ILE A 18 2.42 -6.87 1.12
CA ILE A 18 1.86 -8.09 0.52
C ILE A 18 0.36 -7.91 0.20
N HIS A 19 -0.38 -7.20 1.06
CA HIS A 19 -1.80 -6.91 0.82
C HIS A 19 -1.98 -5.87 -0.30
N ALA A 20 -1.10 -4.86 -0.36
CA ALA A 20 -1.07 -3.88 -1.45
C ALA A 20 -0.87 -4.57 -2.82
N ILE A 21 0.13 -5.45 -2.92
CA ILE A 21 0.41 -6.25 -4.14
C ILE A 21 -0.80 -7.12 -4.49
N LYS A 22 -1.41 -7.79 -3.51
CA LYS A 22 -2.57 -8.64 -3.75
C LYS A 22 -3.77 -7.83 -4.28
N ALA A 23 -4.07 -6.69 -3.66
CA ALA A 23 -5.15 -5.81 -4.07
C ALA A 23 -4.94 -5.25 -5.49
N PHE A 24 -3.72 -4.86 -5.82
CA PHE A 24 -3.39 -4.41 -7.17
C PHE A 24 -3.50 -5.52 -8.22
N ARG A 25 -3.02 -6.73 -7.91
CA ARG A 25 -3.14 -7.88 -8.82
C ARG A 25 -4.57 -8.30 -9.07
N ASP A 26 -5.42 -8.25 -8.04
CA ASP A 26 -6.84 -8.56 -8.14
C ASP A 26 -7.57 -7.56 -9.05
N ALA A 27 -7.23 -6.27 -8.95
CA ALA A 27 -7.83 -5.21 -9.76
C ALA A 27 -7.32 -5.17 -11.21
N SER A 28 -6.02 -5.34 -11.43
CA SER A 28 -5.38 -5.14 -12.74
C SER A 28 -5.18 -6.44 -13.53
N GLY A 29 -5.25 -7.62 -12.88
CA GLY A 29 -4.95 -8.90 -13.50
C GLY A 29 -3.48 -9.10 -13.89
N CYS A 30 -2.59 -8.21 -13.45
CA CYS A 30 -1.17 -8.22 -13.80
C CYS A 30 -0.41 -9.41 -13.19
N THR A 31 0.79 -9.64 -13.74
CA THR A 31 1.72 -10.61 -13.15
C THR A 31 2.20 -10.13 -11.78
N LEU A 32 2.75 -11.06 -10.99
CA LEU A 32 3.31 -10.72 -9.68
C LEU A 32 4.48 -9.71 -9.80
N HIS A 33 5.30 -9.82 -10.84
CA HIS A 33 6.46 -8.96 -11.02
C HIS A 33 6.03 -7.51 -11.30
N GLU A 34 5.13 -7.32 -12.27
CA GLU A 34 4.53 -6.02 -12.59
C GLU A 34 3.89 -5.38 -11.36
N ALA A 35 3.17 -6.18 -10.56
CA ALA A 35 2.53 -5.67 -9.36
C ALA A 35 3.52 -5.25 -8.26
N ILE A 36 4.66 -5.94 -8.14
CA ILE A 36 5.72 -5.53 -7.22
C ILE A 36 6.31 -4.20 -7.69
N ASP A 37 6.62 -4.08 -8.97
CA ASP A 37 7.24 -2.89 -9.55
C ASP A 37 6.38 -1.64 -9.31
N VAL A 38 5.08 -1.73 -9.62
CA VAL A 38 4.12 -0.64 -9.40
C VAL A 38 3.96 -0.29 -7.92
N VAL A 39 3.87 -1.29 -7.04
CA VAL A 39 3.72 -1.06 -5.59
C VAL A 39 5.00 -0.45 -5.00
N ASP A 40 6.17 -0.85 -5.47
CA ASP A 40 7.45 -0.31 -5.00
C ASP A 40 7.63 1.15 -5.44
N GLU A 41 7.36 1.46 -6.71
CA GLU A 41 7.33 2.84 -7.22
C GLU A 41 6.38 3.70 -6.39
N ARG A 42 5.16 3.21 -6.16
CA ARG A 42 4.14 3.93 -5.39
C ARG A 42 4.56 4.16 -3.94
N ALA A 43 5.18 3.16 -3.32
CA ALA A 43 5.71 3.29 -1.96
C ALA A 43 6.85 4.31 -1.89
N ALA A 44 7.71 4.39 -2.90
CA ALA A 44 8.78 5.38 -2.98
C ALA A 44 8.19 6.81 -3.12
N GLU A 45 7.18 6.99 -3.96
CA GLU A 45 6.46 8.27 -4.08
C GLU A 45 5.83 8.69 -2.75
N LEU A 46 5.10 7.78 -2.11
CA LEU A 46 4.44 8.06 -0.84
C LEU A 46 5.44 8.41 0.26
N ARG A 47 6.60 7.74 0.31
CA ARG A 47 7.67 8.06 1.27
C ARG A 47 8.26 9.45 1.03
N ARG A 48 8.31 9.90 -0.23
CA ARG A 48 8.81 11.21 -0.60
C ARG A 48 7.80 12.31 -0.27
N ASP A 49 6.52 12.10 -0.55
CA ASP A 49 5.46 13.07 -0.34
C ASP A 49 5.03 13.15 1.13
N ARG A 50 4.95 12.00 1.81
CA ARG A 50 4.43 11.86 3.18
C ARG A 50 5.29 10.92 4.02
N PRO A 51 6.51 11.34 4.40
CA PRO A 51 7.38 10.52 5.24
C PRO A 51 6.78 10.23 6.64
N ASP A 52 5.94 11.14 7.16
CA ASP A 52 5.34 11.01 8.49
C ASP A 52 4.30 9.88 8.61
N ASP A 53 3.57 9.58 7.54
CA ASP A 53 2.56 8.51 7.53
C ASP A 53 3.20 7.12 7.72
N PHE A 54 4.42 6.92 7.22
CA PHE A 54 5.18 5.67 7.42
C PHE A 54 5.65 5.46 8.87
N ARG A 55 5.63 6.51 9.70
CA ARG A 55 6.09 6.45 11.10
C ARG A 55 4.98 6.02 12.07
N ARG A 56 3.71 6.12 11.66
CA ARG A 56 2.54 6.09 12.56
C ARG A 56 2.00 4.70 12.87
N ASN A 57 2.41 3.66 12.15
CA ASN A 57 1.66 2.40 12.06
C ASN A 57 1.81 1.41 13.24
N ARG A 58 2.28 1.82 14.43
CA ARG A 58 2.31 0.91 15.60
C ARG A 58 1.14 1.08 16.56
N GLU A 59 0.47 2.23 16.57
CA GLU A 59 -0.38 2.61 17.70
C GLU A 59 -1.91 2.51 17.42
N GLU A 60 -2.33 2.31 16.17
CA GLU A 60 -3.75 2.46 15.78
C GLU A 60 -4.52 1.15 15.49
N ASP A 61 -3.91 -0.03 15.63
CA ASP A 61 -4.58 -1.34 15.40
C ASP A 61 -5.28 -1.91 16.66
N GLY A 62 -5.33 -1.15 17.75
CA GLY A 62 -5.86 -1.60 19.05
C GLY A 62 -7.31 -1.26 19.37
N ARG A 63 -8.13 -0.82 18.41
CA ARG A 63 -9.55 -0.47 18.66
C ARG A 63 -10.51 -1.28 17.79
N ASN A 64 -10.61 -2.58 18.07
CA ASN A 64 -11.91 -3.27 18.04
C ASN A 64 -11.85 -4.54 18.91
N VAL A 65 -11.96 -4.36 20.23
CA VAL A 65 -12.39 -5.44 21.14
C VAL A 65 -13.84 -5.15 21.51
N THR A 66 -14.77 -5.95 20.99
CA THR A 66 -16.15 -6.05 21.45
C THR A 66 -16.31 -7.41 22.12
#